data_AF-A0A3B0RMY3-F1
#
_entry.id   AF-A0A3B0RMY3-F1
#
_cell.length_a   1.000
_cell.length_b   1.000
_cell.length_c   1.000
_cell.angle_alpha   90.00
_cell.angle_beta   90.00
_cell.angle_gamma   90.00
#
_symmetry.space_group_name_H-M   'P 1'
#
loop_
_entity.id
_entity.type
_entity.pdbx_description
1 polymer ?
#
loop_
_entity_poly.entity_id
_entity_poly.type
_entity_poly.pdbx_seq_one_letter_code
_entity_poly.pdbx_strand_id
1 'polypeptide(L)'
;MTSAWTTSHISGIVNQPFSKVPLITKDQARPTIPGMMLWDMWPVQMADGSIAKIAGGSIWMALSAPDHGDPAGRHFVARIRLLRRVNDRWEDLGQALPDQASPYEREWAGTALLENDIVSLFFTAAGNSDRPRGYQQ
;
A
#
# COMPACT_ATOMS: atom_id res chain seq x y z
N MET A 1 -23.22 9.31 14.56
CA MET A 1 -22.46 10.22 15.45
C MET A 1 -21.08 10.39 14.85
N THR A 2 -20.55 11.61 14.77
CA THR A 2 -19.24 11.89 14.15
C THR A 2 -18.34 12.55 15.19
N SER A 3 -17.12 12.06 15.38
CA SER A 3 -16.12 12.71 16.22
C SER A 3 -15.41 13.82 15.43
N ALA A 4 -15.12 14.95 16.06
CA ALA A 4 -14.41 16.06 15.42
C ALA A 4 -12.93 16.13 15.89
N TRP A 5 -12.01 16.21 14.94
CA TRP A 5 -10.63 16.63 15.20
C TRP A 5 -10.55 18.15 15.11
N THR A 6 -10.52 18.84 16.25
CA THR A 6 -10.64 20.30 16.33
C THR A 6 -9.29 20.99 16.36
N THR A 7 -9.29 22.31 16.14
CA THR A 7 -8.10 23.15 16.32
C THR A 7 -7.49 23.03 17.72
N SER A 8 -8.30 22.87 18.76
CA SER A 8 -7.83 22.65 20.14
C SER A 8 -7.00 21.36 20.28
N HIS A 9 -7.41 20.27 19.60
CA HIS A 9 -6.63 19.03 19.58
C HIS A 9 -5.27 19.23 18.87
N ILE A 10 -5.22 20.02 17.80
CA ILE A 10 -3.97 20.35 17.09
C ILE A 10 -3.04 21.18 17.97
N SER A 11 -3.56 22.22 18.62
CA SER A 11 -2.76 23.07 19.53
C SER A 11 -2.18 22.28 20.70
N GLY A 12 -2.82 21.19 21.12
CA GLY A 12 -2.33 20.30 22.15
C GLY A 12 -1.12 19.43 21.76
N ILE A 13 -0.83 19.26 20.46
CA ILE A 13 0.25 18.38 19.97
C ILE A 13 1.61 18.82 20.55
N VAL A 14 1.92 20.12 20.53
CA VAL A 14 3.23 20.64 20.97
C VAL A 14 3.56 20.31 22.43
N ASN A 15 2.54 20.08 23.26
CA ASN A 15 2.68 19.82 24.69
C ASN A 15 2.65 18.33 25.06
N GLN A 16 2.48 17.43 24.08
CA GLN A 16 2.36 16.00 24.33
C GLN A 16 3.70 15.27 24.13
N PRO A 17 4.04 14.32 25.02
CA PRO A 17 5.19 13.45 24.81
C PRO A 17 4.85 12.42 23.72
N PHE A 18 5.46 12.54 22.54
CA PHE A 18 5.35 11.53 21.49
C PHE A 18 6.58 10.62 21.48
N SER A 19 6.33 9.32 21.31
CA SER A 19 7.38 8.40 20.89
C SER A 19 7.86 8.80 19.49
N LYS A 20 9.17 8.81 19.29
CA LYS A 20 9.78 9.11 17.98
C LYS A 20 10.05 7.81 17.25
N VAL A 21 9.79 7.79 15.94
CA VAL A 21 10.27 6.72 15.07
C VAL A 21 11.81 6.76 15.09
N PRO A 22 12.49 5.60 15.25
CA PRO A 22 13.95 5.55 15.18
C PRO A 22 14.49 6.08 13.84
N LEU A 23 15.72 6.60 13.86
CA LEU A 23 16.39 7.03 12.64
C LEU A 23 16.61 5.83 11.71
N ILE A 24 16.10 5.93 10.48
CA ILE A 24 16.38 4.99 9.40
C ILE A 24 17.68 5.42 8.72
N THR A 25 18.71 4.58 8.77
CA THR A 25 20.01 4.87 8.17
C THR A 25 20.04 4.49 6.69
N LYS A 26 21.05 4.99 5.97
CA LYS A 26 21.31 4.60 4.57
C LYS A 26 21.48 3.09 4.41
N ASP A 27 22.04 2.41 5.41
CA ASP A 27 22.23 0.96 5.41
C ASP A 27 20.94 0.17 5.63
N GLN A 28 19.91 0.81 6.19
CA GLN A 28 18.58 0.22 6.38
C GLN A 28 17.65 0.52 5.21
N ALA A 29 17.80 1.69 4.58
CA ALA A 29 17.01 2.13 3.43
C ALA A 29 17.45 1.46 2.11
N ARG A 30 17.35 0.12 2.05
CA ARG A 30 17.65 -0.65 0.83
C ARG A 30 16.35 -0.98 0.08
N PRO A 31 16.33 -0.92 -1.26
CA PRO A 31 15.17 -1.32 -2.03
C PRO A 31 14.81 -2.79 -1.78
N THR A 32 13.55 -3.06 -1.48
CA THR A 32 13.02 -4.43 -1.41
C THR A 32 13.05 -5.11 -2.79
N ILE A 33 12.72 -4.34 -3.83
CA ILE A 33 12.78 -4.76 -5.24
C ILE A 33 13.58 -3.68 -5.99
N PRO A 34 14.79 -3.97 -6.50
CA PRO A 34 15.57 -3.01 -7.26
C PRO A 34 14.82 -2.47 -8.49
N GLY A 35 14.85 -1.15 -8.72
CA GLY A 35 14.19 -0.50 -9.85
C GLY A 35 12.67 -0.34 -9.69
N MET A 36 12.11 -0.64 -8.52
CA MET A 36 10.69 -0.48 -8.21
C MET A 36 10.52 0.45 -7.02
N MET A 37 9.61 1.40 -7.15
CA MET A 37 9.11 2.18 -6.03
C MET A 37 8.00 1.39 -5.35
N LEU A 38 8.08 1.24 -4.03
CA LEU A 38 7.02 0.65 -3.20
C LEU A 38 6.57 1.67 -2.17
N TRP A 39 5.26 1.87 -2.06
CA TRP A 39 4.62 2.70 -1.04
C TRP A 39 3.29 2.07 -0.64
N ASP A 40 2.57 2.68 0.31
CA ASP A 40 1.29 2.22 0.87
C ASP A 40 1.17 0.69 0.89
N MET A 41 1.67 0.08 1.96
CA MET A 41 1.71 -1.36 2.09
C MET A 41 0.69 -1.82 3.11
N TRP A 42 -0.07 -2.85 2.78
CA TRP A 42 -1.03 -3.46 3.70
C TRP A 42 -0.97 -4.99 3.60
N PRO A 43 -1.05 -5.71 4.74
CA PRO A 43 -1.11 -7.17 4.72
C PRO A 43 -2.48 -7.66 4.26
N VAL A 44 -2.54 -8.92 3.86
CA VAL A 44 -3.81 -9.67 3.91
C VAL A 44 -4.13 -9.91 5.38
N GLN A 45 -5.34 -9.51 5.79
CA GLN A 45 -5.78 -9.55 7.18
C GLN A 45 -6.93 -10.53 7.38
N MET A 46 -7.05 -11.06 8.58
CA MET A 46 -8.27 -11.70 9.06
C MET A 46 -9.30 -10.63 9.44
N ALA A 47 -10.56 -11.01 9.62
CA ALA A 47 -11.64 -10.09 9.99
C ALA A 47 -11.42 -9.34 11.32
N ASP A 48 -10.58 -9.88 12.21
CA ASP A 48 -10.18 -9.23 13.47
C ASP A 48 -9.02 -8.23 13.33
N GLY A 49 -8.53 -8.01 12.10
CA GLY A 49 -7.41 -7.13 11.80
C GLY A 49 -6.02 -7.76 11.99
N SER A 50 -5.94 -9.01 12.47
CA SER A 50 -4.67 -9.72 12.53
C SER A 50 -4.12 -10.04 11.14
N ILE A 51 -2.80 -10.12 11.01
CA ILE A 51 -2.15 -10.48 9.74
C ILE A 51 -2.38 -11.97 9.46
N ALA A 52 -2.95 -12.29 8.31
CA ALA A 52 -3.20 -13.67 7.90
C ALA A 52 -1.89 -14.44 7.67
N LYS A 53 -1.85 -15.68 8.15
CA LYS A 53 -0.74 -16.61 7.91
C LYS A 53 -1.00 -17.42 6.65
N ILE A 54 -0.27 -17.11 5.58
CA ILE A 54 -0.47 -17.71 4.26
C ILE A 54 0.87 -18.25 3.76
N ALA A 55 0.88 -19.48 3.26
CA ALA A 55 2.07 -20.14 2.71
C ALA A 55 3.30 -20.03 3.62
N GLY A 56 3.17 -20.27 4.93
CA GLY A 56 4.29 -20.20 5.89
C GLY A 56 4.82 -18.79 6.19
N GLY A 57 4.12 -17.73 5.77
CA GLY A 57 4.47 -16.34 6.04
C GLY A 57 3.24 -15.44 6.06
N SER A 58 3.39 -14.21 5.56
CA SER A 58 2.29 -13.28 5.31
C SER A 58 2.35 -12.78 3.87
N ILE A 59 1.18 -12.52 3.27
CA ILE A 59 1.07 -11.87 1.96
C ILE A 59 0.73 -10.41 2.19
N TRP A 60 1.37 -9.54 1.43
CA TRP A 60 1.21 -8.10 1.46
C TRP A 60 0.89 -7.58 0.07
N MET A 61 0.05 -6.57 0.06
CA MET A 61 -0.18 -5.70 -1.08
C MET A 61 0.73 -4.48 -0.92
N ALA A 62 1.27 -3.98 -2.02
CA ALA A 62 2.03 -2.74 -2.07
C ALA A 62 1.66 -1.97 -3.33
N LEU A 63 1.48 -0.65 -3.21
CA LEU A 63 1.47 0.18 -4.40
C LEU A 63 2.86 0.20 -5.01
N SER A 64 2.92 0.00 -6.31
CA SER A 64 4.15 -0.18 -7.06
C SER A 64 4.16 0.59 -8.37
N ALA A 65 5.35 1.04 -8.75
CA ALA A 65 5.62 1.67 -10.04
C ALA A 65 7.12 1.50 -10.36
N PRO A 66 7.49 1.38 -11.65
CA PRO A 66 8.89 1.45 -12.05
C PRO A 66 9.54 2.75 -11.56
N ASP A 67 10.78 2.65 -11.10
CA ASP A 67 11.55 3.83 -10.72
C ASP A 67 12.10 4.53 -11.97
N HIS A 68 11.49 5.66 -12.32
CA HIS A 68 11.91 6.52 -13.43
C HIS A 68 12.74 7.74 -12.95
N GLY A 69 13.18 7.75 -11.68
CA GLY A 69 13.96 8.85 -11.10
C GLY A 69 13.14 10.07 -10.65
N ASP A 70 11.85 10.14 -10.99
CA ASP A 70 10.90 11.11 -10.42
C ASP A 70 9.89 10.39 -9.51
N PRO A 71 10.08 10.48 -8.18
CA PRO A 71 9.13 9.93 -7.22
C PRO A 71 7.70 10.42 -7.43
N ALA A 72 7.46 11.68 -7.79
CA ALA A 72 6.11 12.22 -7.89
C ALA A 72 5.30 11.55 -9.00
N GLY A 73 5.95 11.19 -10.11
CA GLY A 73 5.33 10.52 -11.25
C GLY A 73 4.72 9.14 -10.94
N ARG A 74 5.19 8.45 -9.88
CA ARG A 74 4.78 7.08 -9.54
C ARG A 74 3.27 6.91 -9.35
N HIS A 75 2.60 7.96 -8.87
CA HIS A 75 1.17 7.94 -8.59
C HIS A 75 0.31 7.77 -9.85
N PHE A 76 0.84 8.14 -11.03
CA PHE A 76 0.12 8.08 -12.30
C PHE A 76 0.16 6.71 -12.99
N VAL A 77 1.03 5.81 -12.53
CA VAL A 77 1.25 4.48 -13.10
C VAL A 77 1.16 3.38 -12.03
N ALA A 78 0.49 3.69 -10.92
CA ALA A 78 0.38 2.82 -9.76
C ALA A 78 -0.37 1.51 -10.07
N ARG A 79 0.25 0.39 -9.73
CA ARG A 79 -0.33 -0.96 -9.74
C ARG A 79 -0.09 -1.64 -8.38
N ILE A 80 -0.98 -2.51 -7.96
CA ILE A 80 -0.86 -3.28 -6.72
C ILE A 80 -0.01 -4.52 -6.98
N ARG A 81 1.09 -4.64 -6.25
CA ARG A 81 2.02 -5.77 -6.29
C ARG A 81 1.85 -6.67 -5.06
N LEU A 82 1.94 -7.97 -5.27
CA LEU A 82 1.95 -8.98 -4.21
C LEU A 82 3.38 -9.23 -3.74
N LEU A 83 3.57 -9.17 -2.43
CA LEU A 83 4.81 -9.50 -1.76
C LEU A 83 4.55 -10.56 -0.69
N ARG A 84 5.39 -11.59 -0.61
CA ARG A 84 5.38 -12.53 0.50
C ARG A 84 6.48 -12.17 1.47
N ARG A 85 6.14 -12.09 2.76
CA ARG A 85 7.11 -11.93 3.84
C ARG A 85 7.22 -13.22 4.65
N VAL A 86 8.42 -13.77 4.70
CA VAL A 86 8.80 -14.86 5.60
C VAL A 86 9.97 -14.38 6.46
N ASN A 87 9.76 -14.30 7.77
CA ASN A 87 10.68 -13.63 8.69
C ASN A 87 10.96 -12.18 8.21
N ASP A 88 12.22 -11.82 7.99
CA ASP A 88 12.63 -10.49 7.49
C ASP A 88 13.01 -10.49 6.00
N ARG A 89 12.54 -11.49 5.25
CA ARG A 89 12.76 -11.57 3.81
C ARG A 89 11.46 -11.34 3.06
N TRP A 90 11.57 -10.52 2.03
CA TRP A 90 10.49 -10.24 1.08
C TRP A 90 10.77 -10.98 -0.23
N GLU A 91 9.73 -11.61 -0.74
CA GLU A 91 9.68 -12.29 -2.02
C GLU A 91 8.64 -11.58 -2.88
N ASP A 92 9.02 -11.26 -4.11
CA ASP A 92 8.15 -10.61 -5.08
C ASP A 92 7.31 -11.65 -5.82
N LEU A 93 5.98 -11.52 -5.76
CA LEU A 93 5.04 -12.44 -6.40
C LEU A 93 4.39 -11.84 -7.67
N GLY A 94 4.75 -10.61 -8.05
CA GLY A 94 4.21 -9.96 -9.24
C GLY A 94 2.94 -9.14 -8.99
N GLN A 95 2.23 -8.79 -10.07
CA GLN A 95 1.02 -7.96 -9.98
C GLN A 95 -0.13 -8.73 -9.31
N ALA A 96 -0.88 -8.06 -8.44
CA ALA A 96 -2.04 -8.64 -7.78
C ALA A 96 -3.21 -8.84 -8.75
N LEU A 97 -3.35 -7.93 -9.71
CA LEU A 97 -4.41 -7.92 -10.70
C LEU A 97 -3.83 -8.12 -12.11
N PRO A 98 -4.54 -8.85 -13.00
CA PRO A 98 -4.09 -9.11 -14.36
C PRO A 98 -4.09 -7.82 -15.20
N ASP A 99 -3.29 -7.78 -16.26
CA ASP A 99 -3.17 -6.63 -17.20
C ASP A 99 -4.40 -6.45 -18.13
N GLN A 100 -5.57 -6.94 -17.73
CA GLN A 100 -6.79 -6.83 -18.53
C GLN A 100 -7.25 -5.37 -18.64
N ALA A 101 -7.97 -5.07 -19.72
CA ALA A 101 -8.60 -3.76 -19.94
C ALA A 101 -9.61 -3.50 -18.83
N SER A 102 -9.14 -2.85 -17.77
CA SER A 102 -9.95 -2.38 -16.67
C SER A 102 -10.51 -1.00 -17.01
N PRO A 103 -11.70 -0.64 -16.54
CA PRO A 103 -12.29 0.69 -16.81
C PRO A 103 -11.55 1.83 -16.09
N TYR A 104 -10.56 1.49 -15.25
CA TYR A 104 -9.71 2.41 -14.51
C TYR A 104 -8.27 2.35 -15.01
N GLU A 105 -7.50 3.39 -14.71
CA GLU A 105 -6.10 3.49 -15.16
C GLU A 105 -5.11 3.02 -14.11
N ARG A 106 -5.48 3.16 -12.84
CA ARG A 106 -4.58 3.02 -11.70
C ARG A 106 -5.25 2.31 -10.55
N GLU A 107 -4.43 1.64 -9.77
CA GLU A 107 -4.84 0.93 -8.57
C GLU A 107 -4.20 1.63 -7.37
N TRP A 108 -5.01 2.18 -6.48
CA TRP A 108 -4.59 2.86 -5.25
C TRP A 108 -4.97 2.04 -4.02
N ALA A 109 -4.52 2.51 -2.84
CA ALA A 109 -4.53 1.76 -1.60
C ALA A 109 -5.93 1.31 -1.16
N GLY A 110 -5.96 0.31 -0.29
CA GLY A 110 -7.17 -0.16 0.34
C GLY A 110 -6.88 -1.23 1.40
N THR A 111 -7.58 -2.35 1.35
CA THR A 111 -7.42 -3.47 2.29
C THR A 111 -7.61 -4.81 1.60
N ALA A 112 -7.07 -5.88 2.17
CA ALA A 112 -7.26 -7.24 1.69
C ALA A 112 -7.66 -8.15 2.86
N LEU A 113 -8.76 -8.88 2.69
CA LEU A 113 -9.33 -9.73 3.75
C LEU A 113 -9.33 -11.19 3.31
N LEU A 114 -8.86 -12.08 4.19
CA LEU A 114 -8.94 -13.52 4.04
C LEU A 114 -10.16 -14.06 4.80
N GLU A 115 -11.05 -14.72 4.07
CA GLU A 115 -12.21 -15.43 4.63
C GLU A 115 -12.46 -16.70 3.81
N ASN A 116 -12.59 -17.86 4.47
CA ASN A 116 -12.85 -19.16 3.82
C ASN A 116 -11.92 -19.47 2.63
N ASP A 117 -10.60 -19.27 2.82
CA ASP A 117 -9.55 -19.45 1.79
C ASP A 117 -9.69 -18.54 0.55
N ILE A 118 -10.54 -17.51 0.63
CA ILE A 118 -10.72 -16.49 -0.42
C ILE A 118 -10.16 -15.16 0.07
N VAL A 119 -9.32 -14.53 -0.74
CA VAL A 119 -8.86 -13.17 -0.50
C VAL A 119 -9.74 -12.19 -1.28
N SER A 120 -10.41 -11.31 -0.55
CA SER A 120 -11.13 -10.16 -1.12
C SER A 120 -10.26 -8.91 -1.06
N LEU A 121 -9.94 -8.34 -2.22
CA LEU A 121 -9.19 -7.09 -2.34
C LEU A 121 -10.17 -5.92 -2.51
N PHE A 122 -10.12 -4.99 -1.57
CA PHE A 122 -10.81 -3.71 -1.65
C PHE A 122 -9.76 -2.65 -1.96
N PHE A 123 -9.93 -1.91 -3.04
CA PHE A 123 -8.95 -0.92 -3.47
C PHE A 123 -9.65 0.25 -4.17
N THR A 124 -8.94 1.37 -4.30
CA THR A 124 -9.45 2.51 -5.08
C THR A 124 -9.00 2.38 -6.53
N ALA A 125 -9.94 2.10 -7.40
CA ALA A 125 -9.78 2.25 -8.84
C ALA A 125 -9.78 3.75 -9.18
N ALA A 126 -8.68 4.26 -9.74
CA ALA A 126 -8.51 5.69 -9.99
C ALA A 126 -8.31 5.99 -11.48
N GLY A 127 -8.92 7.09 -11.93
CA GLY A 127 -8.94 7.51 -13.34
C GLY A 127 -9.94 6.72 -14.18
N ASN A 128 -10.12 7.18 -15.41
CA ASN A 128 -10.94 6.51 -16.41
C ASN A 128 -10.06 6.29 -17.65
N SER A 129 -10.07 5.07 -18.21
CA SER A 129 -9.35 4.73 -19.44
C SER A 129 -9.68 5.63 -20.62
N ASP A 130 -10.90 6.18 -20.68
CA ASP A 130 -11.39 7.06 -21.73
C ASP A 130 -10.90 8.51 -21.57
N ARG A 131 -10.46 8.90 -20.37
CA ARG A 131 -9.93 10.25 -20.06
C ARG A 131 -8.69 10.17 -19.18
N PRO A 132 -7.52 9.89 -19.78
CA PRO A 132 -6.32 9.63 -19.03
C PRO A 132 -5.81 10.79 -18.18
N ARG A 133 -5.15 10.47 -17.08
CA ARG A 133 -4.38 11.40 -16.21
C ARG A 133 -5.21 12.37 -15.36
N GLY A 134 -6.52 12.17 -15.23
CA GLY A 134 -7.35 12.91 -14.27
C GLY A 134 -7.25 12.36 -12.83
N TYR A 135 -7.55 13.17 -11.81
CA TYR A 135 -7.61 12.74 -10.40
C TYR A 135 -8.96 12.15 -9.99
N GLN A 136 -9.79 11.76 -10.96
CA GLN A 136 -11.12 11.24 -10.70
C GLN A 136 -11.02 9.88 -9.98
N GLN A 137 -11.82 9.74 -8.92
CA GLN A 137 -12.02 8.52 -8.14
C GLN A 137 -13.43 8.01 -8.38
#